data_AF-A0A221P941-F1
#
_entry.id   AF-A0A221P941-F1
#
_cell.length_a   1.000
_cell.length_b   1.000
_cell.length_c   1.000
_cell.angle_alpha   90.00
_cell.angle_beta   90.00
_cell.angle_gamma   90.00
#
_symmetry.space_group_name_H-M   'P 1'
#
loop_
_entity.id
_entity.type
_entity.pdbx_description
1 polymer ?
#
loop_
_entity_poly.entity_id
_entity_poly.type
_entity_poly.pdbx_seq_one_letter_code
_entity_poly.pdbx_strand_id
1 'polypeptide(L)'
;MWTTTDSRVLTVLHRAHQAGLPMGLLSNAPLHLSAVLDVTDWRRDLLDAALYSARLETCKPAPDAYHQALAATGIDHPHRVLFVDDRLDNCRAATALGLRALHYTGNPDVLEAALLPDVD
;
A
#
# COMPACT_ATOMS: atom_id res chain seq x y z
N MET A 1 -15.34 -12.05 -7.00
CA MET A 1 -15.19 -10.63 -7.31
C MET A 1 -14.30 -10.03 -6.22
N TRP A 2 -13.12 -9.49 -6.55
CA TRP A 2 -12.19 -8.86 -5.61
C TRP A 2 -12.71 -7.49 -5.14
N THR A 3 -13.84 -7.49 -4.42
CA THR A 3 -14.41 -6.27 -3.82
C THR A 3 -14.71 -6.42 -2.34
N THR A 4 -14.49 -7.61 -1.79
CA THR A 4 -14.66 -7.86 -0.35
C THR A 4 -13.34 -7.58 0.34
N THR A 5 -13.36 -6.65 1.28
CA THR A 5 -12.23 -6.34 2.17
C THR A 5 -12.26 -7.22 3.41
N ASP A 6 -11.08 -7.64 3.90
CA ASP A 6 -10.96 -8.29 5.21
C ASP A 6 -11.11 -7.23 6.31
N SER A 7 -12.13 -7.37 7.16
CA SER A 7 -12.41 -6.41 8.25
C SER A 7 -11.29 -6.34 9.29
N ARG A 8 -10.50 -7.40 9.45
CA ARG A 8 -9.35 -7.42 10.36
C ARG A 8 -8.21 -6.57 9.81
N VAL A 9 -7.98 -6.64 8.50
CA VAL A 9 -7.01 -5.75 7.82
C VAL A 9 -7.46 -4.30 7.93
N LEU A 10 -8.75 -4.01 7.67
CA LEU A 10 -9.28 -2.66 7.83
C LEU A 10 -9.11 -2.13 9.26
N THR A 11 -9.31 -2.97 10.28
CA THR A 11 -9.10 -2.58 11.68
C THR A 11 -7.67 -2.15 11.93
N VAL A 12 -6.68 -2.88 11.39
CA VAL A 12 -5.26 -2.52 11.49
C VAL A 12 -4.98 -1.20 10.77
N LEU A 13 -5.51 -1.01 9.55
CA LEU A 13 -5.33 0.25 8.81
C LEU A 13 -5.97 1.45 9.53
N HIS A 14 -7.14 1.27 10.15
CA HIS A 14 -7.76 2.29 10.98
C HIS A 14 -6.87 2.68 12.17
N ARG A 15 -6.27 1.71 12.86
CA ARG A 15 -5.34 1.98 13.97
C ARG A 15 -4.10 2.73 13.48
N ALA A 16 -3.51 2.31 12.36
CA ALA A 16 -2.36 2.99 11.76
C ALA A 16 -2.69 4.43 11.38
N HIS A 17 -3.86 4.66 10.78
CA HIS A 17 -4.34 6.00 10.45
C HIS A 17 -4.56 6.85 11.72
N GLN A 18 -5.16 6.30 12.77
CA GLN A 18 -5.34 6.98 14.05
C GLN A 18 -4.02 7.34 14.75
N ALA A 19 -2.97 6.53 14.53
CA ALA A 19 -1.61 6.82 14.98
C ALA A 19 -0.89 7.87 14.11
N GLY A 20 -1.54 8.38 13.06
CA GLY A 20 -1.00 9.41 12.17
C GLY A 20 -0.04 8.88 11.11
N LEU A 21 -0.06 7.58 10.80
CA LEU A 21 0.77 7.01 9.74
C LEU A 21 0.21 7.38 8.36
N PRO A 22 0.95 8.10 7.50
CA PRO A 22 0.53 8.39 6.13
C PRO A 22 0.48 7.10 5.30
N MET A 23 -0.56 6.94 4.49
CA MET A 23 -0.77 5.72 3.72
C MET A 23 -1.19 6.01 2.29
N GLY A 24 -0.54 5.33 1.35
CA GLY A 24 -0.86 5.40 -0.07
C GLY A 24 -1.19 4.01 -0.64
N LEU A 25 -2.07 3.98 -1.64
CA LEU A 25 -2.40 2.77 -2.38
C LEU A 25 -1.67 2.74 -3.72
N LEU A 26 -0.87 1.70 -3.98
CA LEU A 26 -0.33 1.40 -5.32
C LEU A 26 -0.91 0.07 -5.79
N SER A 27 -1.76 0.09 -6.82
CA SER A 27 -2.50 -1.10 -7.25
C SER A 27 -2.40 -1.34 -8.76
N ASN A 28 -2.12 -2.60 -9.14
CA ASN A 28 -2.24 -3.05 -10.53
C ASN A 28 -3.72 -3.28 -10.85
N ALA A 29 -4.45 -2.19 -11.11
CA ALA A 29 -5.88 -2.21 -11.33
C ALA A 29 -6.25 -1.64 -12.72
N PRO A 30 -7.10 -2.32 -13.49
CA PRO A 30 -7.70 -1.75 -14.70
C PRO A 30 -8.67 -0.61 -14.36
N LEU A 31 -9.03 0.20 -15.36
CA LEU A 31 -9.81 1.43 -15.16
C LEU A 31 -11.13 1.21 -14.40
N HIS A 32 -11.91 0.18 -14.77
CA HIS A 32 -13.17 -0.13 -14.11
C HIS A 32 -12.99 -0.46 -12.62
N LEU A 33 -11.96 -1.23 -12.27
CA LEU A 33 -11.67 -1.57 -10.87
C LEU A 33 -11.18 -0.34 -10.10
N SER A 34 -10.34 0.49 -10.72
CA SER A 34 -9.88 1.74 -10.10
C SER A 34 -11.03 2.68 -9.76
N ALA A 35 -12.05 2.79 -10.63
CA ALA A 35 -13.22 3.62 -10.39
C ALA A 35 -14.08 3.09 -9.23
N VAL A 36 -14.19 1.77 -9.09
CA VAL A 36 -14.90 1.13 -7.96
C VAL A 36 -14.15 1.36 -6.65
N LEU A 37 -12.82 1.18 -6.63
CA LEU A 37 -12.00 1.40 -5.45
C LEU A 37 -12.05 2.86 -4.98
N ASP A 38 -12.04 3.80 -5.92
CA ASP A 38 -12.06 5.24 -5.62
C ASP A 38 -13.31 5.67 -4.85
N VAL A 39 -14.42 4.95 -5.00
CA VAL A 39 -15.69 5.27 -4.35
C VAL A 39 -15.93 4.52 -3.04
N THR A 40 -14.99 3.69 -2.59
CA THR A 40 -15.09 3.01 -1.29
C THR A 40 -14.71 3.93 -0.13
N ASP A 41 -15.39 3.78 1.01
CA ASP A 41 -15.15 4.61 2.20
C ASP A 41 -13.73 4.38 2.74
N TRP A 42 -13.31 3.12 2.90
CA TRP A 42 -11.96 2.81 3.40
C TRP A 42 -10.87 3.44 2.54
N ARG A 43 -11.03 3.48 1.21
CA ARG A 43 -10.04 4.12 0.34
C ARG A 43 -10.00 5.62 0.61
N ARG A 44 -11.16 6.28 0.68
CA ARG A 44 -11.24 7.75 0.82
C ARG A 44 -10.78 8.22 2.19
N ASP A 45 -11.10 7.44 3.21
CA ASP A 45 -10.92 7.84 4.60
C ASP A 45 -9.52 7.49 5.13
N LEU A 46 -8.86 6.47 4.56
CA LEU A 46 -7.59 5.97 5.09
C LEU A 46 -6.37 6.25 4.20
N LEU A 47 -6.55 6.50 2.90
CA LEU A 47 -5.45 6.58 1.95
C LEU A 47 -5.33 8.01 1.40
N ASP A 48 -4.19 8.64 1.64
CA ASP A 48 -3.88 10.00 1.19
C ASP A 48 -3.78 10.09 -0.34
N ALA A 49 -3.34 9.00 -0.98
CA ALA A 49 -3.21 8.89 -2.42
C ALA A 49 -3.57 7.47 -2.90
N ALA A 50 -4.08 7.39 -4.13
CA ALA A 50 -4.29 6.11 -4.81
C ALA A 50 -3.75 6.17 -6.25
N LEU A 51 -2.77 5.33 -6.53
CA LEU A 51 -2.08 5.19 -7.79
C LEU A 51 -2.45 3.83 -8.41
N TYR A 52 -3.01 3.86 -9.62
CA TYR A 52 -3.49 2.66 -10.30
C TYR A 52 -2.76 2.49 -11.63
N SER A 53 -2.34 1.27 -11.96
CA SER A 53 -1.59 1.00 -13.19
C SER A 53 -2.29 1.50 -14.47
N ALA A 54 -3.62 1.48 -14.52
CA ALA A 54 -4.38 2.01 -15.65
C ALA A 54 -4.21 3.52 -15.89
N ARG A 55 -3.78 4.28 -14.87
CA ARG A 55 -3.56 5.74 -14.93
C ARG A 55 -2.07 6.11 -14.92
N LEU A 56 -1.22 5.23 -14.37
CA LEU A 56 0.23 5.43 -14.32
C LEU A 56 0.96 4.98 -15.60
N GLU A 57 0.27 4.23 -16.48
CA GLU A 57 0.84 3.59 -17.68
C GLU A 57 2.04 2.67 -17.38
N THR A 58 2.19 2.26 -16.12
CA THR A 58 3.16 1.29 -15.62
C THR A 58 2.54 0.47 -14.50
N CYS A 59 3.11 -0.69 -14.17
CA CYS A 59 2.58 -1.57 -13.14
C CYS A 59 3.70 -2.23 -12.34
N LYS A 60 3.41 -2.60 -11.09
CA LYS A 60 4.33 -3.44 -10.32
C LYS A 60 4.52 -4.78 -11.05
N PRO A 61 5.74 -5.36 -11.10
CA PRO A 61 6.93 -4.98 -10.34
C PRO A 61 7.88 -4.01 -11.09
N ALA A 62 7.43 -3.29 -12.13
CA ALA A 62 8.30 -2.34 -12.83
C ALA A 62 8.75 -1.20 -11.90
N PRO A 63 10.05 -0.83 -11.89
CA PRO A 63 10.58 0.20 -11.00
C PRO A 63 9.84 1.54 -11.03
N ASP A 64 9.41 1.96 -12.22
CA ASP A 64 8.72 3.24 -12.41
C ASP A 64 7.43 3.35 -11.60
N ALA A 65 6.72 2.23 -11.37
CA ALA A 65 5.51 2.23 -10.55
C ALA A 65 5.80 2.63 -9.10
N TYR A 66 6.93 2.18 -8.55
CA TYR A 66 7.38 2.50 -7.20
C TYR A 66 7.94 3.91 -7.10
N HIS A 67 8.70 4.37 -8.10
CA HIS A 67 9.20 5.74 -8.14
C HIS A 67 8.05 6.76 -8.18
N GLN A 68 7.02 6.51 -9.00
CA GLN A 68 5.83 7.35 -9.04
C GLN A 68 5.07 7.33 -7.70
N ALA A 69 4.95 6.16 -7.06
CA ALA A 69 4.32 6.06 -5.74
C ALA A 69 5.12 6.80 -4.65
N LEU A 70 6.44 6.67 -4.60
CA LEU A 70 7.30 7.40 -3.66
C LEU A 70 7.23 8.91 -3.89
N ALA A 71 7.24 9.36 -5.15
CA ALA A 71 7.08 10.78 -5.46
C ALA A 71 5.73 11.33 -4.96
N ALA A 72 4.66 10.53 -5.04
CA ALA A 72 3.34 10.92 -4.55
C ALA A 72 3.23 10.98 -3.01
N THR A 73 4.09 10.27 -2.26
CA THR A 73 4.12 10.38 -0.79
C THR A 73 4.92 11.59 -0.30
N GLY A 74 5.76 12.19 -1.15
CA GLY A 74 6.69 13.24 -0.74
C GLY A 74 7.79 12.78 0.21
N ILE A 75 8.02 11.47 0.33
CA ILE A 75 9.03 10.89 1.22
C ILE A 75 10.35 10.71 0.45
N ASP A 76 11.35 11.50 0.80
CA ASP A 76 12.69 11.47 0.18
C ASP A 76 13.56 10.29 0.60
N HIS A 77 13.11 9.51 1.59
CA HIS A 77 13.85 8.41 2.20
C HIS A 77 13.12 7.08 2.02
N PRO A 78 13.39 6.33 0.93
CA PRO A 78 12.69 5.07 0.63
C PRO A 78 12.71 4.07 1.79
N HIS A 79 13.81 4.00 2.55
CA HIS A 79 13.95 3.11 3.71
C HIS A 79 12.97 3.40 4.86
N ARG A 80 12.36 4.60 4.89
CA ARG A 80 11.30 4.93 5.86
C ARG A 80 9.92 4.42 5.41
N VAL A 81 9.76 4.09 4.13
CA VAL A 81 8.50 3.59 3.56
C VAL A 81 8.45 2.07 3.70
N LEU A 82 7.32 1.56 4.18
CA LEU A 82 7.00 0.13 4.16
C LEU A 82 6.04 -0.14 3.01
N PHE A 83 6.45 -0.99 2.07
CA PHE A 83 5.61 -1.49 1.00
C PHE A 83 5.01 -2.85 1.40
N VAL A 84 3.68 -2.95 1.42
CA VAL A 84 2.96 -4.18 1.78
C VAL A 84 2.25 -4.72 0.53
N ASP A 85 2.47 -5.99 0.20
CA ASP A 85 1.87 -6.64 -0.97
C ASP A 85 1.78 -8.15 -0.77
N ASP A 86 0.81 -8.79 -1.40
CA ASP A 86 0.62 -10.25 -1.34
C ASP A 86 1.50 -11.00 -2.35
N ARG A 87 2.18 -10.29 -3.26
CA ARG A 87 3.08 -10.90 -4.22
C ARG A 87 4.55 -10.65 -3.90
N LEU A 88 5.30 -11.75 -3.76
CA LEU A 88 6.72 -11.71 -3.44
C LEU A 88 7.58 -10.98 -4.49
N ASP A 89 7.22 -11.05 -5.78
CA ASP A 89 7.92 -10.32 -6.85
C ASP A 89 7.83 -8.80 -6.67
N ASN A 90 6.64 -8.31 -6.29
CA ASN A 90 6.42 -6.90 -5.98
C ASN A 90 7.24 -6.46 -4.75
N CYS A 91 7.30 -7.28 -3.69
CA CYS A 91 8.09 -6.97 -2.50
C CYS A 91 9.60 -6.95 -2.79
N ARG A 92 10.08 -7.86 -3.64
CA ARG A 92 11.49 -7.91 -4.07
C ARG A 92 11.88 -6.66 -4.86
N ALA A 93 11.01 -6.22 -5.78
CA ALA A 93 11.23 -4.98 -6.53
C ALA A 93 11.27 -3.76 -5.61
N ALA A 94 10.34 -3.64 -4.65
CA ALA A 94 10.36 -2.58 -3.65
C ALA A 94 11.66 -2.57 -2.84
N THR A 95 12.12 -3.74 -2.39
CA THR A 95 13.37 -3.89 -1.63
C THR A 95 14.59 -3.47 -2.47
N ALA A 96 14.63 -3.82 -3.76
CA ALA A 96 15.70 -3.44 -4.68
C ALA A 96 15.80 -1.91 -4.88
N LEU A 97 14.71 -1.18 -4.62
CA LEU A 97 14.64 0.28 -4.66
C LEU A 97 14.85 0.94 -3.29
N GLY A 98 15.21 0.15 -2.27
CA GLY A 98 15.52 0.63 -0.92
C GLY A 98 14.31 0.83 -0.02
N LEU A 99 13.10 0.43 -0.43
CA LEU A 99 11.94 0.39 0.47
C LEU A 99 12.07 -0.79 1.44
N ARG A 100 11.48 -0.64 2.63
CA ARG A 100 11.14 -1.82 3.44
C ARG A 100 9.99 -2.53 2.75
N ALA A 101 9.94 -3.85 2.82
CA ALA A 101 8.84 -4.62 2.22
C ALA A 101 8.31 -5.68 3.18
N LEU A 102 6.99 -5.81 3.24
CA LEU A 102 6.28 -6.90 3.91
C LEU A 102 5.52 -7.71 2.86
N HIS A 103 5.90 -8.97 2.68
CA HIS A 103 5.12 -9.93 1.91
C HIS A 103 3.96 -10.44 2.79
N TYR A 104 2.76 -9.93 2.54
CA TYR A 104 1.60 -10.18 3.37
C TYR A 104 0.85 -11.43 2.91
N THR A 105 0.88 -12.49 3.71
CA THR A 105 0.26 -13.78 3.38
C THR A 105 -0.99 -14.06 4.23
N GLY A 106 -1.71 -13.02 4.67
CA GLY A 106 -3.02 -13.14 5.31
C GLY A 106 -3.06 -13.20 6.84
N ASN A 107 -1.96 -12.85 7.54
CA ASN A 107 -1.95 -12.72 9.00
C ASN A 107 -1.97 -11.24 9.44
N PRO A 108 -3.13 -10.70 9.90
CA PRO A 108 -3.24 -9.31 10.36
C PRO A 108 -2.29 -8.92 11.49
N ASP A 109 -1.93 -9.85 12.39
CA ASP A 109 -1.05 -9.55 13.52
C ASP A 109 0.36 -9.15 13.04
N VAL A 110 0.83 -9.78 11.96
CA VAL A 110 2.11 -9.43 11.32
C VAL A 110 2.04 -8.06 10.65
N LEU A 111 0.88 -7.72 10.06
CA LEU A 111 0.68 -6.39 9.47
C LEU A 111 0.64 -5.32 10.56
N GLU A 112 -0.05 -5.57 11.66
CA GLU A 112 -0.14 -4.65 12.79
C GLU A 112 1.22 -4.38 13.41
N ALA A 113 1.99 -5.42 13.74
CA ALA A 113 3.33 -5.28 14.29
C ALA A 113 4.28 -4.51 13.36
N ALA A 114 4.10 -4.61 12.04
CA ALA A 114 4.93 -3.90 11.06
C ALA A 114 4.55 -2.41 10.91
N LEU A 115 3.27 -2.06 11.08
CA LEU A 115 2.77 -0.69 10.94
C LEU A 115 2.83 0.09 12.25
N LEU A 116 2.67 -0.59 13.38
CA LEU A 116 2.59 -0.04 14.73
C LEU A 116 3.60 -0.76 15.63
N PRO A 117 4.91 -0.61 15.37
CA PRO A 117 5.92 -1.20 16.25
C PRO A 117 5.78 -0.56 17.63
N ASP A 118 5.86 -1.38 18.68
CA ASP A 118 5.91 -0.88 20.06
C ASP A 118 7.05 0.13 20.17
N VAL A 119 6.73 1.32 20.68
CA VAL A 119 7.73 2.34 21.00
C VAL A 119 8.20 2.01 22.42
N ASP A 120 9.35 1.33 22.52
CA ASP A 120 10.09 1.19 23.78
C ASP A 120 10.51 2.57 24.35
#